data_AF-A0A2H5QLS7-F1
#
_entry.id   AF-A0A2H5QLS7-F1
#
_cell.length_a   1.000
_cell.length_b   1.000
_cell.length_c   1.000
_cell.angle_alpha   90.00
_cell.angle_beta   90.00
_cell.angle_gamma   90.00
#
_symmetry.space_group_name_H-M   'P 1'
#
loop_
_entity.id
_entity.type
_entity.pdbx_description
1 polymer ?
#
loop_
_entity_poly.entity_id
_entity_poly.type
_entity_poly.pdbx_seq_one_letter_code
_entity_poly.pdbx_strand_id
1 'polypeptide(L)'
;MFHIVINGCNDVKVQGVKVSAAGDSPNTDGIHVQSSSGVTILDSKIGTGDDCVSVGPGATNLWIENVACGPGHGISIGSLGKEQQEAGVQNVTVTSVTFTGTQNGVRIKSWGRTSGGFARNILFQHALMNNVDNPIIIDQNYCPDSGNCPGQASGVKISDVIYQDIHGTSATEVGVKLDCSSKNPCTGISLEDVKLIYKNQPAEASCTNADGSASGFVLPNSTQNGVRIKSWGRTSSGFARNILFQHALMNNVDNPIIIDQNYCPDNENCPGQASGIKISDVIYQDIHGTSATEVGVKLDCSSKNPCTGISLEDVKLIYKNQPAEASCTNADGSASGFVLPNSCLKT
;
A
#
# COMPACT_ATOMS: atom_id res chain seq x y z
N MET A 1 -7.98 -2.08 26.80
CA MET A 1 -8.90 -3.09 27.36
C MET A 1 -9.50 -3.84 26.18
N PHE A 2 -9.79 -5.13 26.31
CA PHE A 2 -10.29 -5.95 25.22
C PHE A 2 -11.66 -6.50 25.60
N HIS A 3 -12.61 -6.60 24.66
CA HIS A 3 -13.88 -7.27 24.92
C HIS A 3 -13.70 -8.80 24.93
N ILE A 4 -12.97 -9.34 23.95
CA ILE A 4 -12.69 -10.77 23.83
C ILE A 4 -11.18 -10.95 23.63
N VAL A 5 -10.58 -11.85 24.40
CA VAL A 5 -9.15 -12.21 24.29
C VAL A 5 -9.02 -13.70 24.03
N ILE A 6 -8.36 -14.06 22.92
CA ILE A 6 -7.97 -15.42 22.55
C ILE A 6 -6.45 -15.48 22.69
N ASN A 7 -5.97 -16.08 23.78
CA ASN A 7 -4.55 -16.10 24.13
C ASN A 7 -4.10 -17.47 24.60
N GLY A 8 -3.10 -18.06 23.94
CA GLY A 8 -2.63 -19.42 24.26
C GLY A 8 -3.60 -20.52 23.81
N CYS A 9 -4.44 -20.25 22.80
CA CYS A 9 -5.49 -21.18 22.36
C CYS A 9 -5.14 -21.86 21.03
N ASN A 10 -5.74 -23.02 20.79
CA ASN A 10 -5.68 -23.72 19.50
C ASN A 10 -7.10 -24.01 19.01
N ASP A 11 -7.31 -23.92 17.70
CA ASP A 11 -8.54 -24.33 17.02
C ASP A 11 -9.82 -23.66 17.56
N VAL A 12 -9.77 -22.34 17.71
CA VAL A 12 -10.89 -21.54 18.22
C VAL A 12 -11.74 -21.02 17.08
N LYS A 13 -13.06 -21.26 17.15
CA LYS A 13 -14.04 -20.66 16.23
C LYS A 13 -14.90 -19.63 16.96
N VAL A 14 -14.90 -18.40 16.47
CA VAL A 14 -15.78 -17.31 16.90
C VAL A 14 -16.71 -16.97 15.75
N GLN A 15 -18.03 -16.98 15.98
CA GLN A 15 -19.01 -16.75 14.92
C GLN A 15 -20.21 -15.96 15.45
N GLY A 16 -20.73 -15.03 14.64
CA GLY A 16 -21.95 -14.30 14.99
C GLY A 16 -21.79 -13.28 16.12
N VAL A 17 -20.56 -12.87 16.43
CA VAL A 17 -20.29 -11.98 17.56
C VAL A 17 -20.69 -10.55 17.21
N LYS A 18 -21.32 -9.88 18.18
CA LYS A 18 -21.61 -8.45 18.12
C LYS A 18 -20.93 -7.73 19.28
N VAL A 19 -20.02 -6.81 18.98
CA VAL A 19 -19.36 -5.93 19.95
C VAL A 19 -19.75 -4.48 19.63
N SER A 20 -20.04 -3.70 20.66
CA SER A 20 -20.47 -2.31 20.52
C SER A 20 -19.91 -1.45 21.66
N ALA A 21 -19.00 -0.55 21.34
CA ALA A 21 -18.56 0.56 22.18
C ALA A 21 -18.58 1.86 21.36
N ALA A 22 -18.54 3.00 22.05
CA ALA A 22 -18.46 4.30 21.39
C ALA A 22 -17.13 4.47 20.65
N GLY A 23 -17.13 5.16 19.50
CA GLY A 23 -15.95 5.32 18.66
C GLY A 23 -14.82 6.16 19.27
N ASP A 24 -15.14 6.94 20.30
CA ASP A 24 -14.22 7.74 21.09
C ASP A 24 -13.81 7.07 22.41
N SER A 25 -14.27 5.82 22.66
CA SER A 25 -13.95 5.09 23.88
C SER A 25 -12.55 4.47 23.80
N PRO A 26 -11.56 4.97 24.57
CA PRO A 26 -10.18 4.57 24.41
C PRO A 26 -9.97 3.09 24.75
N ASN A 27 -9.14 2.40 23.97
CA ASN A 27 -8.70 1.03 24.21
C ASN A 27 -9.87 0.06 24.47
N THR A 28 -10.85 0.06 23.57
CA THR A 28 -12.01 -0.84 23.61
C THR A 28 -11.95 -1.87 22.48
N ASP A 29 -10.79 -2.47 22.25
CA ASP A 29 -10.58 -3.49 21.22
C ASP A 29 -11.68 -4.57 21.22
N GLY A 30 -12.10 -4.99 20.04
CA GLY A 30 -13.12 -6.02 19.86
C GLY A 30 -12.61 -7.40 20.23
N ILE A 31 -11.95 -8.06 19.27
CA ILE A 31 -11.35 -9.39 19.47
C ILE A 31 -9.82 -9.24 19.40
N HIS A 32 -9.13 -9.66 20.45
CA HIS A 32 -7.68 -9.75 20.47
C HIS A 32 -7.23 -11.21 20.33
N VAL A 33 -6.33 -11.49 19.40
CA VAL A 33 -5.74 -12.82 19.18
C VAL A 33 -4.24 -12.75 19.38
N GLN A 34 -3.69 -13.54 20.30
CA GLN A 34 -2.24 -13.60 20.55
C GLN A 34 -1.83 -15.03 20.91
N SER A 35 -0.59 -15.43 20.58
CA SER A 35 -0.02 -16.74 20.99
C SER A 35 -0.98 -17.91 20.77
N SER A 36 -1.71 -17.90 19.65
CA SER A 36 -2.79 -18.84 19.36
C SER A 36 -2.69 -19.32 17.91
N SER A 37 -3.13 -20.55 17.64
CA SER A 37 -3.11 -21.13 16.29
C SER A 37 -4.48 -21.64 15.86
N GLY A 38 -4.80 -21.54 14.57
CA GLY A 38 -6.04 -22.12 14.02
C GLY A 38 -7.30 -21.36 14.47
N VAL A 39 -7.20 -20.05 14.64
CA VAL A 39 -8.33 -19.21 15.07
C VAL A 39 -9.13 -18.79 13.83
N THR A 40 -10.46 -18.91 13.90
CA THR A 40 -11.39 -18.54 12.83
C THR A 40 -12.46 -17.60 13.37
N ILE A 41 -12.60 -16.41 12.80
CA ILE A 41 -13.58 -15.38 13.17
C ILE A 41 -14.53 -15.15 11.98
N LEU A 42 -15.82 -15.43 12.15
CA LEU A 42 -16.82 -15.40 11.09
C LEU A 42 -18.03 -14.51 11.43
N ASP A 43 -18.67 -13.95 10.42
CA ASP A 43 -20.03 -13.41 10.46
C ASP A 43 -20.28 -12.44 11.63
N SER A 44 -19.35 -11.53 11.89
CA SER A 44 -19.33 -10.72 13.11
C SER A 44 -19.45 -9.23 12.82
N LYS A 45 -20.05 -8.48 13.76
CA LYS A 45 -20.18 -7.01 13.68
C LYS A 45 -19.56 -6.35 14.90
N ILE A 46 -18.52 -5.57 14.68
CA ILE A 46 -17.69 -5.01 15.76
C ILE A 46 -17.56 -3.51 15.54
N GLY A 47 -18.12 -2.73 16.46
CA GLY A 47 -17.91 -1.29 16.56
C GLY A 47 -17.26 -0.96 17.90
N THR A 48 -16.14 -0.25 17.87
CA THR A 48 -15.26 -0.01 19.02
C THR A 48 -14.63 1.39 18.93
N GLY A 49 -13.95 1.83 19.98
CA GLY A 49 -13.05 2.99 19.93
C GLY A 49 -11.57 2.63 19.76
N ASP A 50 -11.27 1.34 19.55
CA ASP A 50 -9.94 0.85 19.19
C ASP A 50 -10.05 -0.25 18.10
N ASP A 51 -9.07 -1.15 17.97
CA ASP A 51 -9.03 -2.18 16.94
C ASP A 51 -10.30 -3.08 16.93
N CYS A 52 -10.87 -3.28 15.75
CA CYS A 52 -11.97 -4.22 15.52
C CYS A 52 -11.50 -5.66 15.81
N VAL A 53 -10.37 -6.03 15.21
CA VAL A 53 -9.60 -7.22 15.57
C VAL A 53 -8.13 -6.83 15.68
N SER A 54 -7.49 -7.14 16.80
CA SER A 54 -6.04 -6.95 16.98
C SER A 54 -5.32 -8.29 17.06
N VAL A 55 -4.21 -8.43 16.35
CA VAL A 55 -3.43 -9.68 16.22
C VAL A 55 -2.03 -9.48 16.77
N GLY A 56 -1.75 -10.04 17.94
CA GLY A 56 -0.48 -9.93 18.64
C GLY A 56 0.54 -11.04 18.28
N PRO A 57 1.77 -10.93 18.82
CA PRO A 57 2.85 -11.91 18.64
C PRO A 57 2.43 -13.37 18.89
N GLY A 58 2.92 -14.28 18.05
CA GLY A 58 2.68 -15.72 18.16
C GLY A 58 1.32 -16.19 17.63
N ALA A 59 0.52 -15.32 17.03
CA ALA A 59 -0.67 -15.73 16.30
C ALA A 59 -0.29 -16.38 14.96
N THR A 60 -0.80 -17.59 14.71
CA THR A 60 -0.59 -18.30 13.43
C THR A 60 -1.86 -18.92 12.89
N ASN A 61 -1.98 -19.06 11.56
CA ASN A 61 -3.14 -19.71 10.92
C ASN A 61 -4.47 -19.07 11.38
N LEU A 62 -4.61 -17.76 11.17
CA LEU A 62 -5.77 -16.97 11.55
C LEU A 62 -6.63 -16.68 10.32
N TRP A 63 -7.93 -16.99 10.39
CA TRP A 63 -8.90 -16.70 9.35
C TRP A 63 -9.97 -15.74 9.85
N ILE A 64 -10.17 -14.62 9.16
CA ILE A 64 -11.21 -13.62 9.46
C ILE A 64 -12.06 -13.43 8.21
N GLU A 65 -13.35 -13.71 8.31
CA GLU A 65 -14.25 -13.66 7.15
C GLU A 65 -15.63 -13.09 7.49
N ASN A 66 -16.20 -12.32 6.56
CA ASN A 66 -17.54 -11.75 6.68
C ASN A 66 -17.71 -10.91 7.97
N VAL A 67 -16.77 -9.99 8.19
CA VAL A 67 -16.77 -9.10 9.38
C VAL A 67 -17.09 -7.67 8.98
N ALA A 68 -17.99 -7.03 9.73
CA ALA A 68 -18.27 -5.60 9.61
C ALA A 68 -17.60 -4.84 10.77
N CYS A 69 -16.59 -4.03 10.45
CA CYS A 69 -15.86 -3.18 11.39
C CYS A 69 -16.32 -1.73 11.26
N GLY A 70 -16.61 -1.07 12.37
CA GLY A 70 -16.87 0.37 12.36
C GLY A 70 -17.91 0.84 13.38
N PRO A 71 -17.65 1.95 14.10
CA PRO A 71 -16.39 2.72 14.13
C PRO A 71 -15.22 1.95 14.79
N GLY A 72 -14.00 2.51 14.80
CA GLY A 72 -12.82 1.92 15.46
C GLY A 72 -11.51 2.06 14.66
N HIS A 73 -10.48 1.29 15.03
CA HIS A 73 -9.14 1.37 14.39
C HIS A 73 -8.89 0.34 13.28
N GLY A 74 -9.90 -0.43 12.89
CA GLY A 74 -9.79 -1.43 11.81
C GLY A 74 -9.25 -2.78 12.29
N ILE A 75 -8.74 -3.59 11.36
CA ILE A 75 -8.11 -4.89 11.66
C ILE A 75 -6.60 -4.70 11.62
N SER A 76 -5.94 -4.94 12.75
CA SER A 76 -4.54 -4.61 12.96
C SER A 76 -3.71 -5.82 13.34
N ILE A 77 -2.63 -6.07 12.60
CA ILE A 77 -1.53 -6.93 13.01
C ILE A 77 -0.51 -6.09 13.78
N GLY A 78 -0.26 -6.46 15.02
CA GLY A 78 0.64 -5.79 15.95
C GLY A 78 -0.08 -5.07 17.11
N SER A 79 0.62 -4.24 17.88
CA SER A 79 2.00 -3.80 17.62
C SER A 79 3.02 -4.92 17.79
N LEU A 80 3.85 -5.13 16.77
CA LEU A 80 5.01 -6.03 16.82
C LEU A 80 6.28 -5.25 17.18
N GLY A 81 7.31 -5.95 17.63
CA GLY A 81 8.59 -5.38 18.06
C GLY A 81 8.51 -4.64 19.38
N LYS A 82 7.53 -4.97 20.24
CA LYS A 82 7.48 -4.41 21.60
C LYS A 82 8.63 -4.98 22.42
N GLU A 83 8.85 -6.29 22.29
CA GLU A 83 9.99 -6.99 22.87
C GLU A 83 11.07 -7.27 21.83
N GLN A 84 12.32 -7.36 22.27
CA GLN A 84 13.43 -7.69 21.38
C GLN A 84 13.30 -9.14 20.84
N GLN A 85 12.85 -10.05 21.70
CA GLN A 85 12.59 -11.46 21.38
C GLN A 85 11.10 -11.73 21.57
N GLU A 86 10.37 -11.80 20.47
CA GLU A 86 8.96 -12.17 20.46
C GLU A 86 8.67 -13.06 19.25
N ALA A 87 7.64 -13.88 19.36
CA ALA A 87 7.18 -14.70 18.23
C ALA A 87 6.61 -13.81 17.12
N GLY A 88 6.78 -14.22 15.86
CA GLY A 88 6.15 -13.53 14.73
C GLY A 88 4.65 -13.82 14.61
N VAL A 89 4.03 -13.16 13.64
CA VAL A 89 2.69 -13.45 13.14
C VAL A 89 2.82 -14.04 11.74
N GLN A 90 2.09 -15.13 11.46
CA GLN A 90 2.15 -15.74 10.12
C GLN A 90 0.87 -16.45 9.70
N ASN A 91 0.66 -16.54 8.39
CA ASN A 91 -0.49 -17.23 7.78
C ASN A 91 -1.80 -16.63 8.30
N VAL A 92 -2.03 -15.36 7.96
CA VAL A 92 -3.25 -14.63 8.33
C VAL A 92 -4.03 -14.33 7.06
N THR A 93 -5.31 -14.68 7.02
CA THR A 93 -6.22 -14.31 5.95
C THR A 93 -7.37 -13.49 6.52
N VAL A 94 -7.60 -12.34 5.92
CA VAL A 94 -8.73 -11.45 6.19
C VAL A 94 -9.47 -11.25 4.88
N THR A 95 -10.70 -11.75 4.79
CA THR A 95 -11.47 -11.78 3.55
C THR A 95 -12.91 -11.30 3.75
N SER A 96 -13.52 -10.68 2.75
CA SER A 96 -14.94 -10.28 2.79
C SER A 96 -15.25 -9.40 4.00
N VAL A 97 -14.51 -8.31 4.17
CA VAL A 97 -14.63 -7.40 5.32
C VAL A 97 -15.14 -6.04 4.87
N THR A 98 -16.04 -5.42 5.64
CA THR A 98 -16.48 -4.05 5.43
C THR A 98 -15.99 -3.15 6.56
N PHE A 99 -15.32 -2.05 6.20
CA PHE A 99 -14.88 -1.02 7.13
C PHE A 99 -15.73 0.23 6.93
N THR A 100 -16.31 0.78 8.00
CA THR A 100 -17.13 2.00 7.93
C THR A 100 -16.72 3.00 9.00
N GLY A 101 -16.25 4.18 8.57
CA GLY A 101 -15.88 5.27 9.49
C GLY A 101 -14.79 4.86 10.48
N THR A 102 -13.88 3.97 10.08
CA THR A 102 -12.74 3.55 10.90
C THR A 102 -11.51 4.41 10.61
N GLN A 103 -10.63 4.53 11.60
CA GLN A 103 -9.33 5.19 11.42
C GLN A 103 -8.45 4.44 10.42
N ASN A 104 -8.50 3.10 10.41
CA ASN A 104 -7.74 2.30 9.46
C ASN A 104 -8.64 1.19 8.91
N GLY A 105 -8.31 0.68 7.73
CA GLY A 105 -8.89 -0.55 7.21
C GLY A 105 -8.07 -1.73 7.69
N VAL A 106 -7.15 -2.17 6.84
CA VAL A 106 -6.18 -3.22 7.16
C VAL A 106 -4.84 -2.62 7.52
N ARG A 107 -4.30 -2.98 8.68
CA ARG A 107 -3.09 -2.37 9.26
C ARG A 107 -2.06 -3.40 9.70
N ILE A 108 -0.79 -3.14 9.42
CA ILE A 108 0.35 -3.80 10.09
C ILE A 108 1.16 -2.72 10.81
N LYS A 109 1.35 -2.85 12.12
CA LYS A 109 2.06 -1.87 12.96
C LYS A 109 3.20 -2.51 13.72
N SER A 110 4.40 -1.93 13.64
CA SER A 110 5.55 -2.36 14.43
C SER A 110 6.35 -1.18 14.98
N TRP A 111 6.93 -1.36 16.16
CA TRP A 111 7.78 -0.37 16.79
C TRP A 111 9.09 -0.15 16.02
N GLY A 112 9.55 1.10 15.97
CA GLY A 112 10.84 1.52 15.43
C GLY A 112 12.05 1.14 16.30
N ARG A 113 12.16 -0.12 16.74
CA ARG A 113 13.28 -0.62 17.57
C ARG A 113 13.82 -1.93 17.06
N THR A 114 14.98 -2.35 17.55
CA THR A 114 15.54 -3.68 17.27
C THR A 114 14.61 -4.79 17.75
N SER A 115 14.36 -5.79 16.91
CA SER A 115 13.52 -6.94 17.22
C SER A 115 13.91 -8.11 16.31
N GLY A 116 13.67 -9.34 16.78
CA GLY A 116 13.69 -10.56 15.97
C GLY A 116 12.33 -10.98 15.41
N GLY A 117 11.27 -10.21 15.70
CA GLY A 117 9.90 -10.52 15.26
C GLY A 117 9.70 -10.41 13.75
N PHE A 118 8.58 -10.94 13.27
CA PHE A 118 8.20 -10.89 11.86
C PHE A 118 6.68 -10.92 11.66
N ALA A 119 6.23 -10.47 10.50
CA ALA A 119 4.87 -10.65 9.97
C ALA A 119 5.00 -11.19 8.53
N ARG A 120 4.46 -12.38 8.25
CA ARG A 120 4.60 -12.97 6.90
C ARG A 120 3.42 -13.81 6.44
N ASN A 121 3.28 -14.00 5.14
CA ASN A 121 2.19 -14.77 4.52
C ASN A 121 0.83 -14.24 4.97
N ILE A 122 0.55 -12.99 4.63
CA ILE A 122 -0.68 -12.29 5.04
C ILE A 122 -1.47 -11.95 3.78
N LEU A 123 -2.76 -12.26 3.80
CA LEU A 123 -3.69 -11.99 2.71
C LEU A 123 -4.84 -11.13 3.24
N PHE A 124 -4.94 -9.91 2.72
CA PHE A 124 -6.11 -9.05 2.87
C PHE A 124 -6.85 -9.05 1.53
N GLN A 125 -8.07 -9.57 1.48
CA GLN A 125 -8.82 -9.64 0.23
C GLN A 125 -10.31 -9.31 0.35
N HIS A 126 -10.94 -8.94 -0.76
CA HIS A 126 -12.38 -8.64 -0.83
C HIS A 126 -12.83 -7.68 0.28
N ALA A 127 -12.20 -6.50 0.34
CA ALA A 127 -12.45 -5.54 1.40
C ALA A 127 -13.14 -4.28 0.86
N LEU A 128 -14.27 -3.92 1.48
CA LEU A 128 -15.00 -2.70 1.17
C LEU A 128 -14.66 -1.60 2.19
N MET A 129 -14.18 -0.47 1.69
CA MET A 129 -13.83 0.71 2.48
C MET A 129 -14.93 1.77 2.35
N ASN A 130 -15.50 2.22 3.47
CA ASN A 130 -16.49 3.28 3.50
C ASN A 130 -16.03 4.41 4.43
N ASN A 131 -15.50 5.48 3.83
CA ASN A 131 -15.00 6.65 4.54
C ASN A 131 -13.99 6.28 5.64
N VAL A 132 -12.94 5.57 5.25
CA VAL A 132 -11.87 5.09 6.14
C VAL A 132 -10.66 6.01 6.05
N ASP A 133 -10.07 6.44 7.17
CA ASP A 133 -8.98 7.44 7.11
C ASP A 133 -7.72 6.87 6.45
N ASN A 134 -7.29 5.67 6.85
CA ASN A 134 -6.13 4.97 6.29
C ASN A 134 -6.53 3.55 5.84
N PRO A 135 -7.09 3.39 4.63
CA PRO A 135 -7.61 2.09 4.17
C PRO A 135 -6.59 0.94 4.22
N ILE A 136 -5.38 1.17 3.70
CA ILE A 136 -4.28 0.20 3.73
C ILE A 136 -3.06 0.87 4.36
N ILE A 137 -2.52 0.30 5.43
CA ILE A 137 -1.36 0.87 6.11
C ILE A 137 -0.38 -0.18 6.65
N ILE A 138 0.91 0.01 6.34
CA ILE A 138 2.04 -0.57 7.07
C ILE A 138 2.76 0.60 7.76
N ASP A 139 2.87 0.53 9.08
CA ASP A 139 3.57 1.53 9.90
C ASP A 139 4.65 0.84 10.74
N GLN A 140 5.89 0.87 10.27
CA GLN A 140 7.04 0.36 11.02
C GLN A 140 7.69 1.42 11.94
N ASN A 141 7.05 2.57 12.11
CA ASN A 141 7.45 3.64 13.01
C ASN A 141 6.41 3.85 14.12
N TYR A 142 5.60 2.82 14.40
CA TYR A 142 4.47 2.92 15.32
C TYR A 142 4.90 3.41 16.70
N CYS A 143 4.29 4.51 17.12
CA CYS A 143 4.48 5.10 18.43
C CYS A 143 3.18 5.74 18.95
N PRO A 144 2.40 5.01 19.76
CA PRO A 144 1.12 5.51 20.26
C PRO A 144 1.27 6.55 21.36
N ASP A 145 2.35 6.50 22.14
CA ASP A 145 2.60 7.42 23.26
C ASP A 145 3.76 8.34 22.89
N SER A 146 3.48 9.64 22.68
CA SER A 146 4.43 10.66 22.21
C SER A 146 5.68 10.87 23.10
N GLY A 147 5.79 10.17 24.23
CA GLY A 147 6.90 10.29 25.18
C GLY A 147 8.01 9.23 25.07
N ASN A 148 7.77 8.09 24.42
CA ASN A 148 8.72 6.94 24.43
C ASN A 148 8.87 6.26 23.06
N CYS A 149 8.83 7.04 21.97
CA CYS A 149 9.06 6.54 20.62
C CYS A 149 10.53 6.15 20.44
N PRO A 150 10.84 4.89 20.13
CA PRO A 150 12.19 4.54 19.74
C PRO A 150 12.43 5.12 18.34
N GLY A 151 13.36 6.07 18.22
CA GLY A 151 13.73 6.70 16.93
C GLY A 151 14.66 5.85 16.07
N GLN A 152 14.57 4.52 16.17
CA GLN A 152 15.41 3.59 15.41
C GLN A 152 14.62 2.98 14.24
N ALA A 153 15.32 2.36 13.30
CA ALA A 153 14.66 1.57 12.25
C ALA A 153 14.12 0.25 12.85
N SER A 154 12.89 -0.13 12.52
CA SER A 154 12.29 -1.37 13.03
C SER A 154 13.09 -2.60 12.65
N GLY A 155 13.28 -3.49 13.62
CA GLY A 155 13.84 -4.82 13.45
C GLY A 155 12.86 -5.85 12.91
N VAL A 156 11.55 -5.56 12.96
CA VAL A 156 10.51 -6.49 12.50
C VAL A 156 10.58 -6.65 10.99
N LYS A 157 10.62 -7.90 10.53
CA LYS A 157 10.58 -8.21 9.09
C LYS A 157 9.14 -8.39 8.63
N ILE A 158 8.74 -7.70 7.57
CA ILE A 158 7.42 -7.86 6.95
C ILE A 158 7.63 -8.40 5.54
N SER A 159 7.06 -9.56 5.23
CA SER A 159 7.17 -10.16 3.90
C SER A 159 5.88 -10.81 3.42
N ASP A 160 5.72 -10.96 2.11
CA ASP A 160 4.66 -11.79 1.51
C ASP A 160 3.26 -11.35 1.99
N VAL A 161 2.96 -10.06 1.77
CA VAL A 161 1.67 -9.45 2.12
C VAL A 161 0.93 -9.07 0.85
N ILE A 162 -0.23 -9.68 0.65
CA ILE A 162 -1.07 -9.47 -0.53
C ILE A 162 -2.31 -8.67 -0.11
N TYR A 163 -2.59 -7.61 -0.85
CA TYR A 163 -3.81 -6.82 -0.78
C TYR A 163 -4.56 -7.00 -2.11
N GLN A 164 -5.69 -7.70 -2.10
CA GLN A 164 -6.39 -8.10 -3.34
C GLN A 164 -7.86 -7.69 -3.31
N ASP A 165 -8.40 -7.09 -4.38
CA ASP A 165 -9.79 -6.63 -4.45
C ASP A 165 -10.20 -5.81 -3.21
N ILE A 166 -9.49 -4.69 -3.01
CA ILE A 166 -9.78 -3.73 -1.95
C ILE A 166 -10.31 -2.46 -2.59
N HIS A 167 -11.58 -2.14 -2.37
CA HIS A 167 -12.24 -1.04 -3.07
C HIS A 167 -13.11 -0.18 -2.15
N GLY A 168 -13.39 1.05 -2.56
CA GLY A 168 -14.29 1.96 -1.86
C GLY A 168 -13.73 3.37 -1.67
N THR A 169 -14.02 3.98 -0.52
CA THR A 169 -13.70 5.39 -0.25
C THR A 169 -12.72 5.58 0.90
N SER A 170 -11.72 6.43 0.66
CA SER A 170 -10.79 6.93 1.66
C SER A 170 -11.28 8.30 2.17
N ALA A 171 -11.20 8.53 3.46
CA ALA A 171 -11.47 9.84 4.07
C ALA A 171 -10.26 10.78 3.98
N THR A 172 -9.06 10.25 3.69
CA THR A 172 -7.84 11.03 3.43
C THR A 172 -7.31 10.82 2.02
N GLU A 173 -6.45 11.72 1.57
CA GLU A 173 -5.86 11.68 0.22
C GLU A 173 -4.98 10.44 0.00
N VAL A 174 -4.21 10.03 1.00
CA VAL A 174 -3.34 8.86 0.92
C VAL A 174 -4.12 7.62 1.35
N GLY A 175 -4.62 6.86 0.36
CA GLY A 175 -5.39 5.64 0.59
C GLY A 175 -4.53 4.40 0.90
N VAL A 176 -3.29 4.39 0.40
CA VAL A 176 -2.31 3.32 0.63
C VAL A 176 -1.04 3.92 1.21
N LYS A 177 -0.66 3.52 2.43
CA LYS A 177 0.57 3.99 3.09
C LYS A 177 1.45 2.82 3.51
N LEU A 178 2.56 2.61 2.83
CA LEU A 178 3.55 1.58 3.15
C LEU A 178 4.82 2.24 3.70
N ASP A 179 4.88 2.45 5.02
CA ASP A 179 6.03 3.04 5.70
C ASP A 179 6.89 1.96 6.35
N CYS A 180 7.76 1.36 5.53
CA CYS A 180 8.60 0.25 5.93
C CYS A 180 9.99 0.70 6.40
N SER A 181 10.61 -0.15 7.21
CA SER A 181 11.90 0.06 7.85
C SER A 181 13.02 0.15 6.81
N SER A 182 13.89 1.14 6.93
CA SER A 182 15.10 1.23 6.11
C SER A 182 16.11 0.12 6.39
N LYS A 183 16.04 -0.50 7.58
CA LYS A 183 16.91 -1.62 7.98
C LYS A 183 16.37 -2.97 7.52
N ASN A 184 15.04 -3.13 7.50
CA ASN A 184 14.36 -4.31 7.00
C ASN A 184 13.22 -3.86 6.07
N PRO A 185 13.53 -3.50 4.81
CA PRO A 185 12.51 -3.17 3.83
C PRO A 185 11.43 -4.27 3.76
N CYS A 186 10.17 -3.88 3.55
CA CYS A 186 9.12 -4.86 3.28
C CYS A 186 9.37 -5.50 1.91
N THR A 187 9.19 -6.81 1.80
CA THR A 187 9.43 -7.55 0.54
C THR A 187 8.25 -8.42 0.15
N GLY A 188 7.98 -8.59 -1.15
CA GLY A 188 6.86 -9.41 -1.60
C GLY A 188 5.51 -8.80 -1.22
N ILE A 189 5.41 -7.47 -1.27
CA ILE A 189 4.13 -6.78 -1.16
C ILE A 189 3.42 -6.86 -2.52
N SER A 190 2.16 -7.29 -2.55
CA SER A 190 1.36 -7.25 -3.79
C SER A 190 0.10 -6.43 -3.58
N LEU A 191 -0.16 -5.48 -4.48
CA LEU A 191 -1.41 -4.75 -4.58
C LEU A 191 -2.15 -5.20 -5.84
N GLU A 192 -3.28 -5.86 -5.71
CA GLU A 192 -4.03 -6.45 -6.82
C GLU A 192 -5.47 -5.91 -6.79
N ASP A 193 -5.90 -5.23 -7.85
CA ASP A 193 -7.25 -4.66 -7.94
C ASP A 193 -7.63 -3.76 -6.74
N VAL A 194 -6.69 -2.93 -6.29
CA VAL A 194 -6.92 -1.93 -5.22
C VAL A 194 -7.48 -0.64 -5.83
N LYS A 195 -8.73 -0.30 -5.49
CA LYS A 195 -9.46 0.87 -6.02
C LYS A 195 -10.05 1.74 -4.91
N LEU A 196 -9.27 2.72 -4.46
CA LEU A 196 -9.67 3.66 -3.41
C LEU A 196 -9.94 5.05 -3.99
N ILE A 197 -11.03 5.67 -3.56
CA ILE A 197 -11.48 6.98 -4.05
C ILE A 197 -11.45 7.98 -2.88
N TYR A 198 -10.80 9.12 -3.07
CA TYR A 198 -10.85 10.28 -2.19
C TYR A 198 -11.46 11.47 -2.92
N LYS A 199 -12.55 12.05 -2.40
CA LYS A 199 -13.24 13.21 -3.00
C LYS A 199 -13.51 13.08 -4.51
N ASN A 200 -14.01 11.93 -4.94
CA ASN A 200 -14.28 11.55 -6.34
C ASN A 200 -13.05 11.43 -7.25
N GLN A 201 -11.85 11.46 -6.68
CA GLN A 201 -10.59 11.21 -7.38
C GLN A 201 -9.95 9.91 -6.87
N PRO A 202 -9.08 9.26 -7.64
CA PRO A 202 -8.26 8.16 -7.12
C PRO A 202 -7.46 8.62 -5.89
N ALA A 203 -7.46 7.81 -4.83
CA ALA A 203 -6.62 8.07 -3.66
C ALA A 203 -5.14 7.83 -4.00
N GLU A 204 -4.24 8.60 -3.40
CA GLU A 204 -2.80 8.47 -3.59
C GLU A 204 -2.22 7.27 -2.81
N ALA A 205 -1.05 6.80 -3.24
CA ALA A 205 -0.24 5.82 -2.54
C ALA A 205 1.10 6.43 -2.14
N SER A 206 1.56 6.13 -0.92
CA SER A 206 2.85 6.54 -0.38
C SER A 206 3.63 5.32 0.08
N CYS A 207 4.81 5.09 -0.49
CA CYS A 207 5.64 3.92 -0.19
C CYS A 207 7.07 4.33 0.18
N THR A 208 7.59 3.76 1.27
CA THR A 208 8.95 3.96 1.77
C THR A 208 9.53 2.60 2.11
N ASN A 209 10.67 2.22 1.49
CA ASN A 209 11.34 0.92 1.72
C ASN A 209 10.42 -0.30 1.53
N ALA A 210 9.48 -0.24 0.60
CA ALA A 210 8.62 -1.35 0.24
C ALA A 210 9.00 -1.86 -1.15
N ASP A 211 9.14 -3.18 -1.27
CA ASP A 211 9.50 -3.90 -2.49
C ASP A 211 8.36 -4.86 -2.83
N GLY A 212 7.83 -4.76 -4.06
CA GLY A 212 6.58 -5.41 -4.42
C GLY A 212 6.00 -4.97 -5.76
N SER A 213 4.86 -5.54 -6.13
CA SER A 213 4.15 -5.33 -7.40
C SER A 213 2.76 -4.73 -7.22
N ALA A 214 2.23 -4.07 -8.25
CA ALA A 214 0.87 -3.53 -8.24
C ALA A 214 0.16 -3.80 -9.59
N SER A 215 -0.91 -4.59 -9.61
CA SER A 215 -1.62 -4.95 -10.85
C SER A 215 -3.13 -4.81 -10.73
N GLY A 216 -3.84 -4.82 -11.87
CA GLY A 216 -5.30 -4.76 -11.90
C GLY A 216 -5.87 -3.44 -12.41
N PHE A 217 -7.17 -3.24 -12.22
CA PHE A 217 -7.94 -2.19 -12.89
C PHE A 217 -7.62 -0.76 -12.41
N VAL A 218 -6.85 -0.02 -13.21
CA VAL A 218 -6.80 1.44 -13.16
C VAL A 218 -7.91 1.96 -14.07
N LEU A 219 -9.05 2.36 -13.50
CA LEU A 219 -10.02 3.21 -14.19
C LEU A 219 -9.68 4.67 -13.85
N PRO A 220 -8.89 5.38 -14.69
CA PRO A 220 -8.72 6.81 -14.52
C PRO A 220 -10.07 7.47 -14.86
N ASN A 221 -10.87 7.76 -13.84
CA ASN A 221 -11.95 8.72 -14.00
C ASN A 221 -11.31 10.10 -14.16
N SER A 222 -11.36 10.61 -15.39
CA SER A 222 -11.20 12.00 -15.82
C SER A 222 -10.12 12.85 -15.13
N THR A 223 -9.14 13.24 -15.96
CA THR A 223 -8.36 14.49 -15.89
C THR A 223 -7.28 14.64 -14.83
N GLN A 224 -6.38 13.66 -14.64
CA GLN A 224 -5.05 14.12 -14.17
C GLN A 224 -3.86 13.31 -14.67
N ASN A 225 -3.78 11.99 -14.51
CA ASN A 225 -2.64 11.17 -14.98
C ASN A 225 -3.03 9.68 -15.00
N GLY A 226 -2.23 8.83 -15.67
CA GLY A 226 -2.41 7.37 -15.68
C GLY A 226 -1.53 6.68 -14.65
N VAL A 227 -0.85 5.60 -15.04
CA VAL A 227 0.10 4.90 -14.16
C VAL A 227 1.32 5.80 -13.91
N ARG A 228 1.63 6.05 -12.64
CA ARG A 228 2.56 7.10 -12.25
C ARG A 228 3.44 6.71 -11.07
N ILE A 229 4.73 7.02 -11.18
CA ILE A 229 5.67 7.09 -10.06
C ILE A 229 6.09 8.54 -9.87
N LYS A 230 5.98 9.07 -8.65
CA LYS A 230 6.48 10.40 -8.26
C LYS A 230 7.54 10.25 -7.17
N SER A 231 8.58 11.06 -7.23
CA SER A 231 9.43 11.32 -6.06
C SER A 231 9.75 12.80 -5.95
N TRP A 232 9.84 13.31 -4.72
CA TRP A 232 10.18 14.71 -4.47
C TRP A 232 11.55 15.07 -5.03
N GLY A 233 11.63 16.22 -5.73
CA GLY A 233 12.86 16.83 -6.22
C GLY A 233 13.67 17.49 -5.09
N ARG A 234 14.07 16.70 -4.09
CA ARG A 234 14.90 17.15 -2.95
C ARG A 234 15.85 16.05 -2.52
N THR A 235 16.87 16.41 -1.73
CA THR A 235 17.74 15.41 -1.12
C THR A 235 16.93 14.46 -0.24
N SER A 236 16.94 13.19 -0.60
CA SER A 236 16.26 12.09 0.10
C SER A 236 17.11 10.82 -0.01
N SER A 237 16.66 9.72 0.58
CA SER A 237 17.24 8.39 0.36
C SER A 237 16.12 7.37 0.35
N GLY A 238 16.24 6.36 -0.51
CA GLY A 238 15.23 5.33 -0.69
C GLY A 238 15.26 4.77 -2.10
N PHE A 239 14.36 3.85 -2.38
CA PHE A 239 14.19 3.26 -3.71
C PHE A 239 12.72 2.94 -3.99
N ALA A 240 12.36 2.91 -5.27
CA ALA A 240 11.15 2.29 -5.78
C ALA A 240 11.58 1.35 -6.91
N ARG A 241 11.41 0.04 -6.72
CA ARG A 241 11.91 -0.95 -7.69
C ARG A 241 11.04 -2.20 -7.75
N ASN A 242 11.24 -3.01 -8.80
CA ASN A 242 10.50 -4.24 -9.06
C ASN A 242 8.99 -4.01 -9.25
N ILE A 243 8.63 -2.89 -9.90
CA ILE A 243 7.24 -2.48 -10.06
C ILE A 243 6.75 -2.93 -11.43
N LEU A 244 5.70 -3.74 -11.48
CA LEU A 244 5.00 -4.11 -12.70
C LEU A 244 3.66 -3.40 -12.76
N PHE A 245 3.45 -2.53 -13.73
CA PHE A 245 2.13 -2.03 -14.12
C PHE A 245 1.65 -2.84 -15.32
N GLN A 246 0.49 -3.50 -15.22
CA GLN A 246 -0.02 -4.33 -16.31
C GLN A 246 -1.52 -4.21 -16.54
N HIS A 247 -1.97 -4.49 -17.77
CA HIS A 247 -3.39 -4.57 -18.17
C HIS A 247 -4.17 -3.27 -17.97
N ALA A 248 -3.56 -2.12 -18.28
CA ALA A 248 -4.19 -0.82 -18.07
C ALA A 248 -4.84 -0.28 -19.36
N LEU A 249 -6.12 0.11 -19.27
CA LEU A 249 -6.85 0.78 -20.35
C LEU A 249 -6.98 2.28 -20.07
N MET A 250 -6.34 3.09 -20.90
CA MET A 250 -6.32 4.55 -20.82
C MET A 250 -7.46 5.15 -21.63
N ASN A 251 -8.26 6.02 -21.03
CA ASN A 251 -9.31 6.75 -21.75
C ASN A 251 -9.17 8.26 -21.51
N ASN A 252 -8.61 8.96 -22.50
CA ASN A 252 -8.41 10.40 -22.50
C ASN A 252 -7.67 10.88 -21.23
N VAL A 253 -6.52 10.26 -20.96
CA VAL A 253 -5.69 10.50 -19.77
C VAL A 253 -4.60 11.51 -20.11
N ASP A 254 -4.39 12.56 -19.30
CA ASP A 254 -3.43 13.62 -19.63
C ASP A 254 -2.00 13.11 -19.80
N ASN A 255 -1.52 12.28 -18.87
CA ASN A 255 -0.21 11.68 -18.96
C ASN A 255 -0.32 10.19 -18.58
N PRO A 256 -0.57 9.29 -19.56
CA PRO A 256 -0.86 7.89 -19.33
C PRO A 256 0.23 7.11 -18.58
N ILE A 257 1.51 7.32 -18.91
CA ILE A 257 2.64 6.69 -18.23
C ILE A 257 3.59 7.80 -17.76
N ILE A 258 3.84 7.88 -16.44
CA ILE A 258 4.76 8.87 -15.87
C ILE A 258 5.75 8.26 -14.89
N ILE A 259 7.01 8.66 -15.02
CA ILE A 259 7.93 8.78 -13.89
C ILE A 259 8.29 10.27 -13.76
N ASP A 260 8.11 10.82 -12.57
CA ASP A 260 8.41 12.21 -12.26
C ASP A 260 9.23 12.28 -10.97
N GLN A 261 10.55 12.19 -11.11
CA GLN A 261 11.48 12.29 -9.99
C GLN A 261 11.76 13.74 -9.58
N ASN A 262 11.29 14.72 -10.35
CA ASN A 262 11.47 16.13 -10.06
C ASN A 262 10.18 16.75 -9.51
N TYR A 263 9.30 15.91 -8.93
CA TYR A 263 8.00 16.36 -8.46
C TYR A 263 8.16 17.43 -7.38
N CYS A 264 7.56 18.58 -7.65
CA CYS A 264 7.62 19.78 -6.83
C CYS A 264 6.32 20.57 -6.99
N PRO A 265 5.23 20.17 -6.33
CA PRO A 265 4.01 20.96 -6.32
C PRO A 265 4.26 22.29 -5.56
N ASP A 266 3.73 23.38 -6.11
CA ASP A 266 3.66 24.72 -5.51
C ASP A 266 4.99 25.44 -5.24
N ASN A 267 6.13 24.95 -5.76
CA ASN A 267 7.48 25.51 -5.51
C ASN A 267 7.85 25.62 -4.02
N GLU A 268 7.08 25.02 -3.11
CA GLU A 268 7.37 25.02 -1.70
C GLU A 268 8.39 23.92 -1.38
N ASN A 269 9.55 24.32 -0.83
CA ASN A 269 10.62 23.41 -0.40
C ASN A 269 11.24 22.53 -1.49
N CYS A 270 11.45 23.08 -2.70
CA CYS A 270 12.20 22.42 -3.78
C CYS A 270 13.52 23.15 -4.06
N PRO A 271 14.53 23.04 -3.16
CA PRO A 271 15.85 23.50 -3.52
C PRO A 271 16.24 22.70 -4.77
N GLY A 272 16.75 23.33 -5.84
CA GLY A 272 17.04 22.72 -7.16
C GLY A 272 18.00 21.52 -7.11
N GLN A 273 17.56 20.46 -6.46
CA GLN A 273 18.28 19.30 -6.01
C GLN A 273 17.61 18.10 -6.64
N ALA A 274 18.43 17.29 -7.29
CA ALA A 274 18.02 16.02 -7.83
C ALA A 274 17.47 15.09 -6.73
N SER A 275 16.38 14.38 -7.02
CA SER A 275 15.82 13.39 -6.09
C SER A 275 16.85 12.35 -5.65
N GLY A 276 16.80 12.00 -4.37
CA GLY A 276 17.62 10.95 -3.80
C GLY A 276 17.03 9.54 -3.88
N ILE A 277 15.82 9.39 -4.44
CA ILE A 277 15.15 8.10 -4.62
C ILE A 277 15.72 7.40 -5.86
N LYS A 278 16.10 6.13 -5.74
CA LYS A 278 16.50 5.29 -6.87
C LYS A 278 15.28 4.59 -7.46
N ILE A 279 15.01 4.76 -8.74
CA ILE A 279 13.95 4.03 -9.42
C ILE A 279 14.59 2.99 -10.35
N SER A 280 14.26 1.72 -10.17
CA SER A 280 14.78 0.67 -11.06
C SER A 280 13.77 -0.44 -11.32
N ASP A 281 13.97 -1.23 -12.38
CA ASP A 281 13.22 -2.47 -12.61
C ASP A 281 11.69 -2.24 -12.63
N VAL A 282 11.26 -1.26 -13.43
CA VAL A 282 9.84 -0.89 -13.59
C VAL A 282 9.36 -1.36 -14.97
N ILE A 283 8.37 -2.24 -14.99
CA ILE A 283 7.79 -2.80 -16.20
C ILE A 283 6.41 -2.19 -16.42
N TYR A 284 6.16 -1.66 -17.61
CA TYR A 284 4.85 -1.24 -18.09
C TYR A 284 4.43 -2.21 -19.19
N GLN A 285 3.49 -3.11 -18.89
CA GLN A 285 3.09 -4.21 -19.76
C GLN A 285 1.62 -4.10 -20.18
N ASP A 286 1.28 -4.34 -21.45
CA ASP A 286 -0.11 -4.40 -21.91
C ASP A 286 -0.93 -3.15 -21.53
N ILE A 287 -0.36 -1.96 -21.79
CA ILE A 287 -1.01 -0.67 -21.51
C ILE A 287 -1.50 -0.06 -22.81
N HIS A 288 -2.83 0.06 -22.96
CA HIS A 288 -3.45 0.52 -24.21
C HIS A 288 -4.40 1.69 -23.99
N GLY A 289 -4.63 2.52 -25.00
CA GLY A 289 -5.75 3.47 -25.01
C GLY A 289 -5.41 4.86 -25.54
N THR A 290 -6.06 5.88 -25.00
CA THR A 290 -5.96 7.27 -25.48
C THR A 290 -5.37 8.23 -24.47
N SER A 291 -4.48 9.10 -24.95
CA SER A 291 -3.90 10.21 -24.22
C SER A 291 -4.67 11.50 -24.52
N ALA A 292 -4.89 12.34 -23.50
CA ALA A 292 -5.43 13.68 -23.67
C ALA A 292 -4.35 14.70 -24.05
N THR A 293 -3.07 14.38 -23.82
CA THR A 293 -1.93 15.19 -24.29
C THR A 293 -1.10 14.44 -25.33
N GLU A 294 -0.26 15.19 -26.04
CA GLU A 294 0.64 14.64 -27.06
C GLU A 294 1.66 13.66 -26.47
N VAL A 295 2.21 13.94 -25.28
CA VAL A 295 3.19 13.09 -24.62
C VAL A 295 2.47 12.00 -23.81
N GLY A 296 2.38 10.80 -24.38
CA GLY A 296 1.75 9.64 -23.75
C GLY A 296 2.64 8.93 -22.71
N VAL A 297 3.96 9.00 -22.91
CA VAL A 297 4.97 8.41 -22.01
C VAL A 297 5.96 9.51 -21.61
N LYS A 298 6.02 9.84 -20.32
CA LYS A 298 6.92 10.86 -19.78
C LYS A 298 7.76 10.30 -18.63
N LEU A 299 9.02 10.02 -18.88
CA LEU A 299 9.97 9.51 -17.90
C LEU A 299 11.00 10.60 -17.57
N ASP A 300 10.69 11.45 -16.59
CA ASP A 300 11.57 12.51 -16.11
C ASP A 300 12.32 12.05 -14.85
N CYS A 301 13.48 11.45 -15.07
CA CYS A 301 14.33 10.91 -14.01
C CYS A 301 15.47 11.85 -13.65
N SER A 302 15.91 11.72 -12.41
CA SER A 302 16.95 12.52 -11.79
C SER A 302 18.30 12.28 -12.43
N SER A 303 19.08 13.34 -12.69
CA SER A 303 20.46 13.22 -13.15
C SER A 303 21.40 12.61 -12.10
N LYS A 304 21.03 12.66 -10.81
CA LYS A 304 21.82 12.07 -9.71
C LYS A 304 21.53 10.58 -9.51
N ASN A 305 20.28 10.18 -9.72
CA ASN A 305 19.84 8.79 -9.65
C ASN A 305 18.97 8.49 -10.88
N PRO A 306 19.60 8.26 -12.05
CA PRO A 306 18.88 7.87 -13.26
C PRO A 306 17.99 6.65 -13.03
N CYS A 307 16.88 6.58 -13.75
CA CYS A 307 16.05 5.38 -13.76
C CYS A 307 16.72 4.29 -14.58
N THR A 308 16.77 3.06 -14.08
CA THR A 308 17.45 1.94 -14.77
C THR A 308 16.56 0.71 -14.86
N GLY A 309 16.64 -0.05 -15.95
CA GLY A 309 15.84 -1.27 -16.09
C GLY A 309 14.34 -0.98 -16.26
N ILE A 310 14.00 0.14 -16.91
CA ILE A 310 12.62 0.42 -17.28
C ILE A 310 12.26 -0.42 -18.51
N SER A 311 11.13 -1.12 -18.50
CA SER A 311 10.65 -1.91 -19.63
C SER A 311 9.30 -1.39 -20.11
N LEU A 312 9.16 -1.13 -21.42
CA LEU A 312 7.88 -0.89 -22.08
C LEU A 312 7.53 -2.12 -22.92
N GLU A 313 6.49 -2.85 -22.55
CA GLU A 313 6.09 -4.12 -23.16
C GLU A 313 4.65 -4.04 -23.65
N ASP A 314 4.41 -4.18 -24.96
CA ASP A 314 3.06 -4.13 -25.52
C ASP A 314 2.24 -2.87 -25.12
N VAL A 315 2.88 -1.70 -25.20
CA VAL A 315 2.26 -0.39 -24.88
C VAL A 315 1.71 0.28 -26.14
N LYS A 316 0.43 0.68 -26.16
CA LYS A 316 -0.19 1.42 -27.27
C LYS A 316 -1.01 2.62 -26.80
N LEU A 317 -0.48 3.83 -26.99
CA LEU A 317 -1.11 5.08 -26.62
C LEU A 317 -1.33 5.97 -27.85
N ILE A 318 -2.56 6.45 -28.00
CA ILE A 318 -3.01 7.26 -29.15
C ILE A 318 -3.42 8.66 -28.68
N TYR A 319 -2.91 9.70 -29.33
CA TYR A 319 -3.33 11.09 -29.16
C TYR A 319 -3.94 11.60 -30.47
N LYS A 320 -5.19 12.10 -30.42
CA LYS A 320 -5.91 12.64 -31.59
C LYS A 320 -5.83 11.76 -32.86
N ASN A 321 -6.03 10.45 -32.69
CA ASN A 321 -5.97 9.43 -33.75
C ASN A 321 -4.58 9.21 -34.37
N GLN A 322 -3.51 9.70 -33.74
CA GLN A 322 -2.12 9.44 -34.09
C GLN A 322 -1.40 8.78 -32.91
N PRO A 323 -0.26 8.11 -33.13
CA PRO A 323 0.61 7.71 -32.03
C PRO A 323 0.86 8.89 -31.08
N ALA A 324 0.73 8.68 -29.77
CA ALA A 324 1.25 9.65 -28.80
C ALA A 324 2.79 9.70 -28.92
N GLU A 325 3.43 10.68 -28.25
CA GLU A 325 4.88 10.83 -28.16
C GLU A 325 5.44 10.27 -26.84
N ALA A 326 6.72 9.95 -26.84
CA ALA A 326 7.47 9.56 -25.65
C ALA A 326 8.62 10.53 -25.36
N SER A 327 8.79 10.91 -24.10
CA SER A 327 9.87 11.78 -23.62
C SER A 327 10.58 11.14 -22.43
N CYS A 328 11.90 10.97 -22.54
CA CYS A 328 12.73 10.33 -21.52
C CYS A 328 13.94 11.21 -21.18
N THR A 329 14.15 11.45 -19.90
CA THR A 329 15.30 12.18 -19.34
C THR A 329 15.94 11.31 -18.27
N ASN A 330 17.22 10.95 -18.44
CA ASN A 330 17.98 10.06 -17.52
C ASN A 330 17.27 8.73 -17.22
N ALA A 331 16.64 8.12 -18.23
CA ALA A 331 15.95 6.85 -18.11
C ALA A 331 16.52 5.83 -19.09
N ASP A 332 17.04 4.74 -18.55
CA ASP A 332 17.64 3.64 -19.29
C ASP A 332 16.77 2.39 -19.16
N GLY A 333 16.68 1.62 -20.24
CA GLY A 333 15.73 0.53 -20.33
C GLY A 333 15.59 -0.09 -21.71
N SER A 334 14.50 -0.84 -21.89
CA SER A 334 14.17 -1.55 -23.12
C SER A 334 12.71 -1.36 -23.50
N ALA A 335 12.42 -1.63 -24.76
CA ALA A 335 11.06 -1.75 -25.27
C ALA A 335 10.95 -3.07 -26.04
N SER A 336 9.87 -3.81 -25.83
CA SER A 336 9.62 -5.09 -26.49
C SER A 336 8.14 -5.28 -26.84
N GLY A 337 7.85 -6.17 -27.80
CA GLY A 337 6.48 -6.33 -28.31
C GLY A 337 6.01 -5.14 -29.15
N PHE A 338 4.71 -4.85 -29.12
CA PHE A 338 4.12 -3.72 -29.83
C PHE A 338 4.18 -2.44 -28.98
N VAL A 339 5.13 -1.54 -29.27
CA VAL A 339 5.31 -0.29 -28.51
C VAL A 339 5.06 0.92 -29.39
N LEU A 340 4.02 1.69 -29.05
CA LEU A 340 3.59 2.91 -29.71
C LEU A 340 3.12 3.90 -28.62
N PRO A 341 3.77 5.05 -28.36
CA PRO A 341 4.90 5.69 -29.07
C PRO A 341 6.15 4.85 -29.30
N ASN A 342 6.98 5.25 -30.26
CA ASN A 342 8.37 4.79 -30.31
C ASN A 342 9.05 5.09 -28.97
N SER A 343 9.77 4.10 -28.44
CA SER A 343 10.45 4.24 -27.16
C SER A 343 11.50 5.36 -27.18
N CYS A 344 11.56 6.13 -26.10
CA CYS A 344 12.61 7.11 -25.83
C CYS A 344 13.71 6.60 -24.89
N LEU A 345 13.59 5.36 -24.40
CA LEU A 345 14.55 4.75 -23.48
C LEU A 345 15.89 4.52 -24.17
N LYS A 346 16.98 4.77 -23.44
CA LYS A 346 18.33 4.43 -23.88
C LYS A 346 18.68 3.02 -23.44
N THR A 347 19.28 2.25 -24.34
CA THR A 347 19.82 0.91 -24.08
C THR A 347 21.24 0.97 -23.54
#